data_AF-A0A1I5PHV2-F1
#
_entry.id   AF-A0A1I5PHV2-F1
#
_cell.length_a   1.000
_cell.length_b   1.000
_cell.length_c   1.000
_cell.angle_alpha   90.00
_cell.angle_beta   90.00
_cell.angle_gamma   90.00
#
_symmetry.space_group_name_H-M   'P 1'
#
loop_
_entity.id
_entity.type
_entity.pdbx_description
1 polymer ?
#
loop_
_entity_poly.entity_id
_entity_poly.type
_entity_poly.pdbx_seq_one_letter_code
_entity_poly.pdbx_strand_id
1 'polypeptide(L)'
;MTGTIIQLFIIQLLLPALFIISLWRAKMTSKLEWIIQGLFTTTFISWIFLSSPWYWSSYYLRFVWLLLLVLALFFSWKKIRTMPFRAAYSRSQKGSLVVYVLLLIIFGMYHIGIINGYSAEEEAVELAFPLQNGTYYVSHGGADTQINYHNAHPAQEFAVDVVALNTLGSRAAGLYPENLDKYTIYGKELHSPCSGEVTASRSTLPDLTPPETNADQPRGNFVEVQCDGQNVQVLLAHMQEGSVQVEEGDTVEEGDPIGVIGNSGNTSEPHLHMHAERNGEGVPMTFNGRFLVRNDIVWLR
;
A
#
# COMPACT_ATOMS: atom_id res chain seq x y z
N MET A 1 5.55 18.01 3.84
CA MET A 1 4.45 17.05 3.67
C MET A 1 3.42 17.44 2.61
N THR A 2 2.99 18.71 2.55
CA THR A 2 2.01 19.19 1.56
C THR A 2 2.38 18.87 0.09
N GLY A 3 3.66 18.95 -0.26
CA GLY A 3 4.16 18.61 -1.60
C GLY A 3 3.92 17.14 -1.99
N THR A 4 4.16 16.20 -1.07
CA THR A 4 3.96 14.76 -1.29
C THR A 4 2.48 14.43 -1.49
N ILE A 5 1.60 15.04 -0.71
CA ILE A 5 0.14 14.88 -0.85
C ILE A 5 -0.31 15.44 -2.21
N ILE A 6 0.16 16.63 -2.61
CA ILE A 6 -0.16 17.20 -3.92
C ILE A 6 0.31 16.27 -5.05
N GLN A 7 1.54 15.77 -4.97
CA GLN A 7 2.08 14.81 -5.94
C GLN A 7 1.22 13.55 -6.03
N LEU A 8 0.77 13.02 -4.89
CA LEU A 8 -0.11 11.86 -4.85
C LEU A 8 -1.41 12.10 -5.62
N PHE A 9 -2.09 13.23 -5.38
CA PHE A 9 -3.32 13.57 -6.07
C PHE A 9 -3.11 13.88 -7.57
N ILE A 10 -1.96 14.43 -7.95
CA ILE A 10 -1.59 14.57 -9.37
C ILE A 10 -1.50 13.19 -10.03
N ILE A 11 -0.83 12.24 -9.38
CA ILE A 11 -0.65 10.88 -9.91
C ILE A 11 -1.97 10.09 -9.92
N GLN A 12 -2.78 10.20 -8.87
CA GLN A 12 -4.02 9.44 -8.73
C GLN A 12 -5.20 10.02 -9.53
N LEU A 13 -5.23 11.33 -9.76
CA LEU A 13 -6.39 12.00 -10.37
C LEU A 13 -6.06 12.70 -11.69
N LEU A 14 -5.05 13.58 -11.68
CA LEU A 14 -4.80 14.46 -12.83
C LEU A 14 -4.21 13.68 -14.01
N LEU A 15 -3.12 12.95 -13.80
CA LEU A 15 -2.47 12.17 -14.85
C LEU A 15 -3.38 11.11 -15.50
N PRO A 16 -4.11 10.26 -14.76
CA PRO A 16 -5.01 9.28 -15.38
C PRO A 16 -6.12 9.96 -16.19
N ALA A 17 -6.70 11.06 -15.67
CA ALA A 17 -7.67 11.85 -16.45
C ALA A 17 -7.06 12.39 -17.75
N LEU A 18 -5.86 12.99 -17.68
CA LEU A 18 -5.18 13.54 -18.86
C LEU A 18 -4.89 12.47 -19.90
N PHE A 19 -4.37 11.30 -19.51
CA PHE A 19 -4.03 10.24 -20.45
C PHE A 19 -5.28 9.58 -21.06
N ILE A 20 -6.33 9.35 -20.27
CA ILE A 20 -7.61 8.82 -20.75
C ILE A 20 -8.29 9.81 -21.71
N ILE A 21 -8.34 11.10 -21.36
CA ILE A 21 -8.91 12.14 -22.23
C ILE A 21 -8.09 12.27 -23.52
N SER A 22 -6.76 12.24 -23.42
CA SER A 22 -5.86 12.25 -24.57
C SER A 22 -6.15 11.06 -25.49
N LEU A 23 -6.24 9.84 -24.95
CA LEU A 23 -6.55 8.63 -25.72
C LEU A 23 -7.92 8.72 -26.40
N TRP A 24 -8.95 9.19 -25.70
CA TRP A 24 -10.29 9.32 -26.27
C TRP A 24 -10.35 10.42 -27.35
N ARG A 25 -9.74 11.58 -27.12
CA ARG A 25 -9.89 12.78 -27.98
C ARG A 25 -8.81 12.93 -29.06
N ALA A 26 -7.73 12.15 -29.02
CA ALA A 26 -6.65 12.25 -29.99
C ALA A 26 -7.14 12.05 -31.44
N LYS A 27 -6.63 12.89 -32.34
CA LYS A 27 -6.80 12.76 -33.79
C LYS A 27 -5.64 11.95 -34.36
N MET A 28 -5.64 10.66 -34.08
CA MET A 28 -4.61 9.73 -34.53
C MET A 28 -4.76 9.44 -36.03
N THR A 29 -3.65 9.16 -36.70
CA THR A 29 -3.61 8.90 -38.16
C THR A 29 -3.39 7.43 -38.50
N SER A 30 -3.05 6.58 -37.53
CA SER A 30 -2.80 5.15 -37.74
C SER A 30 -3.20 4.28 -36.55
N LYS A 31 -3.42 2.99 -36.80
CA LYS A 31 -3.64 2.00 -35.73
C LYS A 31 -2.41 1.84 -34.83
N LEU A 32 -1.20 1.96 -35.37
CA LEU A 32 0.03 1.83 -34.58
C LEU A 32 0.15 2.94 -33.52
N GLU A 33 -0.22 4.18 -33.87
CA GLU A 33 -0.25 5.30 -32.92
C GLU A 33 -1.24 5.05 -31.79
N TRP A 34 -2.44 4.57 -32.13
CA TRP A 34 -3.45 4.17 -31.16
C TRP A 34 -3.00 3.01 -30.27
N ILE A 35 -2.36 1.98 -30.83
CA ILE A 35 -1.85 0.83 -30.07
C ILE A 35 -0.80 1.31 -29.05
N ILE A 36 0.17 2.12 -29.46
CA ILE A 36 1.25 2.58 -28.57
C ILE A 36 0.67 3.43 -27.43
N GLN A 37 -0.19 4.41 -27.74
CA GLN A 37 -0.79 5.25 -26.70
C GLN A 37 -1.78 4.47 -25.81
N GLY A 38 -2.53 3.53 -26.40
CA GLY A 38 -3.47 2.66 -25.69
C GLY A 38 -2.76 1.71 -24.73
N LEU A 39 -1.66 1.09 -25.17
CA LEU A 39 -0.78 0.28 -24.33
C LEU A 39 -0.20 1.14 -23.19
N PHE A 40 0.36 2.31 -23.50
CA PHE A 40 0.90 3.20 -22.47
C PHE A 40 -0.15 3.55 -21.42
N THR A 41 -1.33 3.99 -21.86
CA THR A 41 -2.40 4.41 -20.94
C THR A 41 -2.85 3.21 -20.10
N THR A 42 -2.97 2.03 -20.71
CA THR A 42 -3.32 0.80 -19.98
C THR A 42 -2.29 0.45 -18.93
N THR A 43 -1.00 0.43 -19.29
CA THR A 43 0.11 0.16 -18.36
C THR A 43 0.20 1.21 -17.25
N PHE A 44 0.01 2.49 -17.55
CA PHE A 44 -0.02 3.53 -16.52
C PHE A 44 -1.19 3.34 -15.54
N ILE A 45 -2.39 3.08 -16.06
CA ILE A 45 -3.59 2.86 -15.23
C ILE A 45 -3.45 1.57 -14.39
N SER A 46 -2.90 0.49 -14.94
CA SER A 46 -2.63 -0.73 -14.15
C SER A 46 -1.56 -0.50 -13.09
N TRP A 47 -0.50 0.26 -13.40
CA TRP A 47 0.53 0.60 -12.41
C TRP A 47 -0.06 1.38 -11.22
N ILE A 48 -0.84 2.45 -11.45
CA ILE A 48 -1.48 3.19 -10.34
C ILE A 48 -2.49 2.30 -9.61
N PHE A 49 -3.24 1.46 -10.31
CA PHE A 49 -4.22 0.58 -9.69
C PHE A 49 -3.57 -0.38 -8.69
N LEU A 50 -2.42 -0.93 -9.03
CA LEU A 50 -1.70 -1.94 -8.25
C LEU A 50 -0.80 -1.34 -7.16
N SER A 51 -0.19 -0.16 -7.40
CA SER A 51 0.84 0.39 -6.51
C SER A 51 0.47 1.68 -5.77
N SER A 52 -0.56 2.41 -6.20
CA SER A 52 -0.91 3.68 -5.57
C SER A 52 -1.63 3.48 -4.22
N PRO A 53 -1.39 4.34 -3.21
CA PRO A 53 -2.05 4.25 -1.91
C PRO A 53 -3.49 4.81 -1.98
N TRP A 54 -4.44 3.98 -2.41
CA TRP A 54 -5.83 4.41 -2.67
C TRP A 54 -6.61 4.83 -1.42
N TYR A 55 -6.15 4.43 -0.24
CA TYR A 55 -6.77 4.77 1.04
C TYR A 55 -6.77 6.30 1.36
N TRP A 56 -5.96 7.09 0.66
CA TRP A 56 -5.92 8.56 0.77
C TRP A 56 -7.08 9.28 0.07
N SER A 57 -7.57 8.72 -1.04
CA SER A 57 -8.63 9.34 -1.85
C SER A 57 -9.93 8.57 -1.70
N SER A 58 -9.92 7.31 -2.12
CA SER A 58 -10.92 6.29 -1.83
C SER A 58 -10.46 5.01 -2.50
N TYR A 59 -10.51 3.89 -1.79
CA TYR A 59 -10.28 2.57 -2.34
C TYR A 59 -11.13 2.31 -3.60
N TYR A 60 -12.37 2.79 -3.64
CA TYR A 60 -13.29 2.52 -4.75
C TYR A 60 -12.95 3.30 -6.01
N LEU A 61 -12.25 4.44 -5.89
CA LEU A 61 -11.93 5.31 -7.02
C LEU A 61 -11.04 4.62 -8.07
N ARG A 62 -10.23 3.65 -7.64
CA ARG A 62 -9.37 2.85 -8.54
C ARG A 62 -10.16 2.14 -9.65
N PHE A 63 -11.38 1.70 -9.34
CA PHE A 63 -12.24 1.00 -10.30
C PHE A 63 -12.90 1.95 -11.31
N VAL A 64 -13.11 3.22 -10.93
CA VAL A 64 -13.60 4.25 -11.85
C VAL A 64 -12.60 4.46 -12.99
N TRP A 65 -11.30 4.49 -12.68
CA TRP A 65 -10.27 4.63 -13.71
C TRP A 65 -10.23 3.45 -14.68
N LEU A 66 -10.44 2.22 -14.20
CA LEU A 66 -10.56 1.05 -15.08
C LEU A 66 -11.77 1.15 -16.01
N LEU A 67 -12.92 1.56 -15.49
CA LEU A 67 -14.12 1.77 -16.31
C LEU A 67 -13.89 2.84 -17.38
N LEU A 68 -13.33 3.99 -16.99
CA LEU A 68 -13.03 5.09 -17.91
C LEU A 68 -12.00 4.70 -18.98
N LEU A 69 -10.99 3.90 -18.62
CA LEU A 69 -10.03 3.35 -19.56
C LEU A 69 -10.72 2.46 -20.60
N VAL A 70 -11.58 1.52 -20.18
CA VAL A 70 -12.32 0.63 -21.09
C VAL A 70 -13.19 1.44 -22.05
N LEU A 71 -13.93 2.43 -21.55
CA LEU A 71 -14.74 3.32 -22.37
C LEU A 71 -13.88 4.11 -23.37
N ALA A 72 -12.76 4.69 -22.92
CA ALA A 72 -11.86 5.44 -23.78
C ALA A 72 -11.24 4.56 -24.87
N LEU A 73 -10.78 3.35 -24.54
CA LEU A 73 -10.27 2.37 -25.51
C LEU A 73 -11.34 2.02 -26.55
N PHE A 74 -12.57 1.74 -26.11
CA PHE A 74 -13.67 1.39 -27.03
C PHE A 74 -14.04 2.54 -27.97
N PHE A 75 -14.24 3.75 -27.46
CA PHE A 75 -14.65 4.90 -28.27
C PHE A 75 -13.53 5.42 -29.16
N SER A 76 -12.27 5.35 -28.72
CA SER A 76 -11.12 5.69 -29.57
C SER A 76 -10.88 4.61 -30.64
N TRP A 77 -11.01 3.33 -30.31
CA TRP A 77 -10.92 2.22 -31.27
C TRP A 77 -11.94 2.36 -32.39
N LYS A 78 -13.20 2.72 -32.09
CA LYS A 78 -14.24 2.97 -33.10
C LYS A 78 -13.82 3.99 -34.16
N LYS A 79 -13.02 5.00 -33.80
CA LYS A 79 -12.51 6.04 -34.71
C LYS A 79 -11.37 5.53 -35.59
N ILE A 80 -10.52 4.65 -35.05
CA ILE A 80 -9.28 4.21 -35.72
C ILE A 80 -9.43 2.87 -36.47
N ARG A 81 -10.46 2.07 -36.18
CA ARG A 81 -10.58 0.69 -36.69
C ARG A 81 -10.54 0.57 -38.22
N THR A 82 -10.96 1.60 -38.94
CA THR A 82 -10.95 1.67 -40.42
C THR A 82 -9.69 2.34 -40.99
N MET A 83 -8.81 2.90 -40.16
CA MET A 83 -7.58 3.57 -40.58
C MET A 83 -6.48 2.55 -40.95
N PRO A 84 -5.46 2.96 -41.72
CA PRO A 84 -4.32 2.09 -42.02
C PRO A 84 -3.51 1.74 -40.76
N PHE A 85 -2.77 0.63 -40.82
CA PHE A 85 -1.94 0.21 -39.69
C PHE A 85 -0.80 1.20 -39.40
N ARG A 86 -0.16 1.72 -40.45
CA ARG A 86 0.87 2.76 -40.39
C ARG A 86 0.49 3.91 -41.30
N ALA A 87 0.96 5.12 -40.97
CA ALA A 87 0.81 6.32 -41.77
C ALA A 87 2.13 7.11 -41.78
N ALA A 88 2.25 8.08 -42.68
CA ALA A 88 3.32 9.07 -42.60
C ALA A 88 3.09 9.95 -41.35
N TYR A 89 4.12 10.07 -40.52
CA TYR A 89 4.05 10.85 -39.28
C TYR A 89 4.77 12.18 -39.42
N SER A 90 4.14 13.24 -38.91
CA SER A 90 4.78 14.53 -38.69
C SER A 90 5.91 14.42 -37.65
N ARG A 91 6.80 15.42 -37.60
CA ARG A 91 7.91 15.46 -36.62
C ARG A 91 7.40 15.42 -35.17
N SER A 92 6.31 16.11 -34.87
CA SER A 92 5.68 16.10 -33.54
C SER A 92 5.12 14.72 -33.19
N GLN A 93 4.41 14.07 -34.11
CA GLN A 93 3.91 12.70 -33.89
C GLN A 93 5.03 11.70 -33.63
N LYS A 94 6.12 11.77 -34.39
CA LYS A 94 7.31 10.93 -34.12
C LYS A 94 7.86 11.19 -32.70
N GLY A 95 7.93 12.45 -32.29
CA GLY A 95 8.32 12.82 -30.93
C GLY A 95 7.40 12.22 -29.86
N SER A 96 6.08 12.36 -30.03
CA SER A 96 5.10 11.77 -29.10
C SER A 96 5.18 10.25 -29.03
N LEU A 97 5.36 9.56 -30.17
CA LEU A 97 5.55 8.11 -30.20
C LEU A 97 6.79 7.68 -29.42
N VAL A 98 7.91 8.39 -29.60
CA VAL A 98 9.15 8.12 -28.82
C VAL A 98 8.89 8.29 -27.33
N VAL A 99 8.22 9.36 -26.91
CA VAL A 99 7.87 9.59 -25.51
C VAL A 99 7.00 8.45 -24.96
N TYR A 100 5.94 8.05 -25.66
CA TYR A 100 5.10 6.95 -25.20
C TYR A 100 5.83 5.61 -25.12
N VAL A 101 6.73 5.32 -26.06
CA VAL A 101 7.57 4.11 -26.01
C VAL A 101 8.51 4.13 -24.81
N LEU A 102 9.15 5.27 -24.51
CA LEU A 102 10.00 5.40 -23.33
C LEU A 102 9.19 5.23 -22.03
N LEU A 103 8.02 5.87 -21.94
CA LEU A 103 7.15 5.71 -20.78
C LEU A 103 6.65 4.27 -20.63
N LEU A 104 6.33 3.59 -21.73
CA LEU A 104 5.98 2.17 -21.72
C LEU A 104 7.08 1.29 -21.12
N ILE A 105 8.34 1.56 -21.48
CA ILE A 105 9.48 0.82 -20.91
C ILE A 105 9.59 1.11 -19.41
N ILE A 106 9.52 2.38 -18.99
CA ILE A 106 9.60 2.76 -17.57
C ILE A 106 8.50 2.10 -16.74
N PHE A 107 7.23 2.26 -17.15
CA PHE A 107 6.12 1.65 -16.41
C PHE A 107 6.09 0.14 -16.55
N GLY A 108 6.60 -0.42 -17.66
CA GLY A 108 6.82 -1.86 -17.82
C GLY A 108 7.81 -2.40 -16.79
N MET A 109 8.92 -1.69 -16.54
CA MET A 109 9.88 -2.04 -15.49
C MET A 109 9.26 -1.97 -14.09
N TYR A 110 8.42 -0.96 -13.81
CA TYR A 110 7.68 -0.93 -12.52
C TYR A 110 6.73 -2.12 -12.35
N HIS A 111 6.18 -2.69 -13.43
CA HIS A 111 5.38 -3.91 -13.30
C HIS A 111 6.21 -5.12 -12.89
N ILE A 112 7.49 -5.18 -13.24
CA ILE A 112 8.38 -6.27 -12.80
C ILE A 112 8.47 -6.24 -11.27
N GLY A 113 8.74 -5.08 -10.67
CA GLY A 113 8.76 -4.93 -9.21
C GLY A 113 7.42 -5.26 -8.56
N ILE A 114 6.30 -4.81 -9.15
CA ILE A 114 4.96 -5.20 -8.67
C ILE A 114 4.79 -6.72 -8.67
N ILE A 115 5.15 -7.40 -9.77
CA ILE A 115 5.01 -8.86 -9.93
C ILE A 115 5.88 -9.60 -8.90
N ASN A 116 7.14 -9.18 -8.74
CA ASN A 116 8.05 -9.74 -7.75
C ASN A 116 7.48 -9.58 -6.33
N GLY A 117 6.88 -8.42 -6.04
CA GLY A 117 6.30 -8.16 -4.73
C GLY A 117 5.11 -9.05 -4.35
N TYR A 118 4.49 -9.78 -5.29
CA TYR A 118 3.35 -10.66 -5.01
C TYR A 118 3.72 -12.02 -4.41
N SER A 119 5.00 -12.40 -4.39
CA SER A 119 5.44 -13.67 -3.84
C SER A 119 6.72 -13.48 -3.04
N ALA A 120 6.77 -14.05 -1.86
CA ALA A 120 8.04 -14.33 -1.21
C ALA A 120 8.56 -15.68 -1.69
N GLU A 121 9.88 -15.80 -1.89
CA GLU A 121 10.52 -17.09 -2.20
C GLU A 121 10.79 -17.91 -0.92
N GLU A 122 10.79 -17.25 0.23
CA GLU A 122 11.09 -17.82 1.53
C GLU A 122 9.88 -18.48 2.18
N GLU A 123 10.15 -19.40 3.12
CA GLU A 123 9.09 -20.04 3.91
C GLU A 123 8.43 -19.02 4.83
N ALA A 124 7.15 -18.77 4.59
CA ALA A 124 6.37 -17.84 5.37
C ALA A 124 5.96 -18.44 6.72
N VAL A 125 5.83 -17.56 7.72
CA VAL A 125 5.24 -17.88 9.01
C VAL A 125 3.75 -17.57 9.02
N GLU A 126 2.92 -18.53 9.46
CA GLU A 126 1.48 -18.32 9.60
C GLU A 126 1.18 -17.66 10.94
N LEU A 127 0.47 -16.54 10.91
CA LEU A 127 0.09 -15.75 12.08
C LEU A 127 -1.41 -15.44 12.05
N ALA A 128 -2.00 -15.26 13.24
CA ALA A 128 -3.32 -14.65 13.33
C ALA A 128 -3.24 -13.16 12.97
N PHE A 129 -4.29 -12.66 12.30
CA PHE A 129 -4.38 -11.24 12.01
C PHE A 129 -4.73 -10.49 13.30
N PRO A 130 -3.93 -9.50 13.75
CA PRO A 130 -3.98 -8.97 15.12
C PRO A 130 -5.11 -7.98 15.39
N LEU A 131 -5.96 -7.72 14.39
CA LEU A 131 -7.08 -6.78 14.47
C LEU A 131 -8.39 -7.55 14.29
N GLN A 132 -9.49 -7.04 14.84
CA GLN A 132 -10.82 -7.65 14.76
C GLN A 132 -11.87 -6.62 14.37
N ASN A 133 -13.01 -7.07 13.82
CA ASN A 133 -14.18 -6.24 13.53
C ASN A 133 -13.86 -4.99 12.70
N GLY A 134 -13.79 -5.16 11.37
CA GLY A 134 -13.51 -4.04 10.48
C GLY A 134 -13.14 -4.41 9.06
N THR A 135 -12.85 -3.35 8.30
CA THR A 135 -12.26 -3.44 6.96
C THR A 135 -10.87 -2.84 7.01
N TYR A 136 -9.87 -3.69 6.82
CA TYR A 136 -8.47 -3.31 6.91
C TYR A 136 -7.83 -3.32 5.53
N TYR A 137 -6.98 -2.34 5.27
CA TYR A 137 -6.30 -2.13 4.01
C TYR A 137 -4.79 -2.14 4.23
N VAL A 138 -4.09 -2.90 3.40
CA VAL A 138 -2.63 -3.02 3.43
C VAL A 138 -2.02 -1.83 2.67
N SER A 139 -1.44 -0.88 3.40
CA SER A 139 -0.76 0.29 2.83
C SER A 139 0.64 -0.04 2.36
N HIS A 140 1.34 -0.91 3.08
CA HIS A 140 2.64 -1.45 2.72
C HIS A 140 2.63 -2.95 2.97
N GLY A 141 3.14 -3.72 2.01
CA GLY A 141 3.18 -5.18 2.08
C GLY A 141 3.57 -5.77 0.74
N GLY A 142 4.16 -6.96 0.76
CA GLY A 142 4.78 -7.60 -0.39
C GLY A 142 6.31 -7.57 -0.35
N ALA A 143 6.92 -8.30 -1.28
CA ALA A 143 8.35 -8.62 -1.33
C ALA A 143 9.17 -7.71 -2.27
N ASP A 144 8.70 -6.50 -2.58
CA ASP A 144 9.42 -5.57 -3.46
C ASP A 144 9.14 -4.10 -3.11
N THR A 145 10.20 -3.28 -3.15
CA THR A 145 10.17 -1.83 -2.89
C THR A 145 9.12 -1.05 -3.69
N GLN A 146 8.68 -1.55 -4.83
CA GLN A 146 7.65 -0.93 -5.66
C GLN A 146 6.26 -0.89 -5.00
N ILE A 147 5.98 -1.83 -4.09
CA ILE A 147 4.72 -1.92 -3.34
C ILE A 147 4.91 -1.93 -1.82
N ASN A 148 6.13 -2.19 -1.34
CA ASN A 148 6.49 -2.19 0.07
C ASN A 148 7.85 -1.52 0.30
N TYR A 149 7.90 -0.30 0.81
CA TYR A 149 9.20 0.36 1.03
C TYR A 149 10.05 -0.35 2.08
N HIS A 150 9.42 -1.09 3.01
CA HIS A 150 10.12 -1.81 4.07
C HIS A 150 11.04 -2.91 3.53
N ASN A 151 10.75 -3.40 2.32
CA ASN A 151 11.62 -4.35 1.60
C ASN A 151 13.06 -3.84 1.39
N ALA A 152 13.31 -2.54 1.54
CA ALA A 152 14.67 -1.98 1.53
C ALA A 152 15.45 -2.17 2.86
N HIS A 153 14.82 -2.73 3.90
CA HIS A 153 15.37 -2.88 5.24
C HIS A 153 15.35 -4.36 5.66
N PRO A 154 16.51 -5.01 5.94
CA PRO A 154 16.60 -6.47 6.17
C PRO A 154 15.59 -7.00 7.20
N ALA A 155 15.60 -6.46 8.43
CA ALA A 155 14.68 -6.89 9.49
C ALA A 155 13.19 -6.69 9.17
N GLN A 156 12.86 -5.71 8.33
CA GLN A 156 11.48 -5.31 8.03
C GLN A 156 11.09 -5.70 6.60
N GLU A 157 11.84 -6.58 5.96
CA GLU A 157 11.74 -6.81 4.52
C GLU A 157 10.30 -7.15 4.06
N PHE A 158 9.59 -7.89 4.90
CA PHE A 158 8.21 -8.32 4.70
C PHE A 158 7.22 -7.66 5.66
N ALA A 159 7.58 -6.51 6.24
CA ALA A 159 6.70 -5.76 7.11
C ALA A 159 5.40 -5.38 6.39
N VAL A 160 4.32 -5.37 7.16
CA VAL A 160 2.98 -5.02 6.72
C VAL A 160 2.50 -3.82 7.51
N ASP A 161 2.16 -2.75 6.78
CA ASP A 161 1.46 -1.61 7.35
C ASP A 161 -0.02 -1.72 7.03
N VAL A 162 -0.85 -1.55 8.05
CA VAL A 162 -2.30 -1.70 7.95
C VAL A 162 -3.00 -0.45 8.44
N VAL A 163 -3.95 0.04 7.65
CA VAL A 163 -4.93 1.07 8.04
C VAL A 163 -6.34 0.49 8.02
N ALA A 164 -7.26 1.07 8.76
CA ALA A 164 -8.69 0.74 8.68
C ALA A 164 -9.38 1.68 7.69
N LEU A 165 -10.36 1.18 6.94
CA LEU A 165 -11.16 1.98 6.01
C LEU A 165 -12.55 2.24 6.59
N ASN A 166 -13.02 3.47 6.39
CA ASN A 166 -14.42 3.81 6.58
C ASN A 166 -15.29 3.36 5.38
N THR A 167 -16.60 3.60 5.44
CA THR A 167 -17.55 3.19 4.39
C THR A 167 -17.33 3.85 3.03
N LEU A 168 -16.56 4.94 2.96
CA LEU A 168 -16.16 5.59 1.71
C LEU A 168 -14.86 5.00 1.13
N GLY A 169 -14.27 4.01 1.80
CA GLY A 169 -13.00 3.41 1.40
C GLY A 169 -11.81 4.31 1.69
N SER A 170 -11.94 5.28 2.59
CA SER A 170 -10.86 6.19 3.00
C SER A 170 -10.38 5.83 4.40
N ARG A 171 -9.11 6.05 4.70
CA ARG A 171 -8.57 5.73 6.04
C ARG A 171 -9.05 6.67 7.15
N ALA A 172 -9.49 7.87 6.82
CA ALA A 172 -9.81 8.92 7.79
C ALA A 172 -10.96 9.82 7.33
N ALA A 173 -11.58 10.51 8.29
CA ALA A 173 -12.53 11.59 8.07
C ALA A 173 -11.79 12.90 7.74
N GLY A 174 -11.33 13.01 6.50
CA GLY A 174 -10.52 14.13 6.00
C GLY A 174 -9.22 13.64 5.35
N LEU A 175 -8.51 14.54 4.68
CA LEU A 175 -7.28 14.18 3.95
C LEU A 175 -6.11 13.90 4.88
N TYR A 176 -5.86 14.79 5.84
CA TYR A 176 -4.77 14.67 6.80
C TYR A 176 -5.12 15.42 8.09
N PRO A 177 -6.04 14.86 8.90
CA PRO A 177 -6.56 15.55 10.08
C PRO A 177 -5.54 15.60 11.22
N GLU A 178 -5.50 16.70 11.96
CA GLU A 178 -4.69 16.83 13.19
C GLU A 178 -5.26 15.99 14.34
N ASN A 179 -6.58 15.80 14.38
CA ASN A 179 -7.20 14.97 15.41
C ASN A 179 -7.08 13.48 15.03
N LEU A 180 -6.39 12.71 15.87
CA LEU A 180 -6.13 11.28 15.70
C LEU A 180 -7.40 10.43 15.64
N ASP A 181 -8.47 10.81 16.36
CA ASP A 181 -9.76 10.08 16.35
C ASP A 181 -10.45 10.09 14.98
N LYS A 182 -10.01 10.95 14.06
CA LYS A 182 -10.51 10.98 12.69
C LYS A 182 -9.91 9.87 11.83
N TYR A 183 -8.84 9.21 12.26
CA TYR A 183 -8.28 8.04 11.60
C TYR A 183 -9.03 6.80 12.07
N THR A 184 -9.59 6.03 11.13
CA THR A 184 -10.50 4.92 11.44
C THR A 184 -9.85 3.81 12.26
N ILE A 185 -8.51 3.70 12.21
CA ILE A 185 -7.75 2.68 12.93
C ILE A 185 -7.32 3.12 14.33
N TYR A 186 -7.29 4.42 14.62
CA TYR A 186 -6.84 4.92 15.91
C TYR A 186 -7.71 4.37 17.04
N GLY A 187 -7.09 3.90 18.12
CA GLY A 187 -7.77 3.29 19.27
C GLY A 187 -8.35 1.88 19.00
N LYS A 188 -8.11 1.27 17.84
CA LYS A 188 -8.50 -0.13 17.60
C LYS A 188 -7.68 -1.08 18.47
N GLU A 189 -8.35 -2.04 19.09
CA GLU A 189 -7.73 -3.07 19.92
C GLU A 189 -6.81 -3.99 19.10
N LEU A 190 -5.64 -4.24 19.66
CA LEU A 190 -4.62 -5.14 19.13
C LEU A 190 -4.55 -6.40 19.96
N HIS A 191 -4.39 -7.52 19.27
CA HIS A 191 -4.27 -8.84 19.85
C HIS A 191 -2.96 -9.49 19.44
N SER A 192 -2.46 -10.42 20.27
CA SER A 192 -1.26 -11.17 19.94
C SER A 192 -1.48 -12.01 18.67
N PRO A 193 -0.61 -11.92 17.65
CA PRO A 193 -0.75 -12.67 16.41
C PRO A 193 -0.31 -14.15 16.55
N CYS A 194 0.27 -14.53 17.69
CA CYS A 194 0.74 -15.88 18.00
C CYS A 194 0.78 -16.10 19.52
N SER A 195 0.86 -17.36 19.95
CA SER A 195 1.22 -17.69 21.33
C SER A 195 2.74 -17.62 21.52
N GLY A 196 3.19 -17.12 22.67
CA GLY A 196 4.61 -17.03 22.98
C GLY A 196 4.95 -16.12 24.16
N GLU A 197 6.23 -15.82 24.31
CA GLU A 197 6.76 -14.93 25.36
C GLU A 197 6.96 -13.51 24.81
N VAL A 198 6.56 -12.50 25.57
CA VAL A 198 6.84 -11.09 25.27
C VAL A 198 8.31 -10.80 25.57
N THR A 199 9.10 -10.55 24.53
CA THR A 199 10.55 -10.30 24.66
C THR A 199 10.89 -8.85 24.94
N ALA A 200 9.99 -7.93 24.57
CA ALA A 200 10.13 -6.51 24.87
C ALA A 200 8.79 -5.80 24.68
N SER A 201 8.54 -4.76 25.49
CA SER A 201 7.41 -3.87 25.29
C SER A 201 7.71 -2.44 25.74
N ARG A 202 6.93 -1.48 25.24
CA ARG A 202 7.00 -0.07 25.66
C ARG A 202 5.65 0.62 25.51
N SER A 203 5.25 1.38 26.53
CA SER A 203 3.95 2.07 26.58
C SER A 203 4.03 3.59 26.82
N THR A 204 5.23 4.15 27.03
CA THR A 204 5.39 5.49 27.63
C THR A 204 5.57 6.65 26.66
N LEU A 205 5.72 6.40 25.36
CA LEU A 205 5.90 7.48 24.38
C LEU A 205 4.56 8.11 24.01
N PRO A 206 4.48 9.44 23.88
CA PRO A 206 3.24 10.10 23.48
C PRO A 206 2.89 9.78 22.02
N ASP A 207 1.60 9.80 21.72
CA ASP A 207 1.13 9.87 20.35
C ASP A 207 1.46 11.26 19.77
N LEU A 208 1.91 11.27 18.51
CA LEU A 208 2.28 12.50 17.82
C LEU A 208 1.17 12.92 16.86
N THR A 209 0.91 14.22 16.77
CA THR A 209 -0.06 14.75 15.81
C THR A 209 0.59 14.83 14.42
N PRO A 210 0.07 14.16 13.39
CA PRO A 210 0.63 14.24 12.05
C PRO A 210 0.72 15.71 11.59
N PRO A 211 1.86 16.21 11.09
CA PRO A 211 3.00 15.48 10.53
C PRO A 211 4.15 15.18 11.50
N GLU A 212 4.00 15.42 12.80
CA GLU A 212 5.06 15.19 13.79
C GLU A 212 5.42 13.71 13.88
N THR A 213 6.72 13.41 13.90
CA THR A 213 7.26 12.04 14.03
C THR A 213 8.49 12.05 14.94
N ASN A 214 8.86 10.89 15.47
CA ASN A 214 10.06 10.72 16.30
C ASN A 214 11.03 9.70 15.70
N ALA A 215 11.96 10.18 14.88
CA ALA A 215 12.98 9.35 14.23
C ALA A 215 13.98 8.70 15.19
N ASP A 216 14.18 9.27 16.39
CA ASP A 216 15.08 8.71 17.41
C ASP A 216 14.46 7.49 18.12
N GLN A 217 13.13 7.36 18.06
CA GLN A 217 12.38 6.23 18.62
C GLN A 217 11.45 5.62 17.56
N PRO A 218 11.99 4.99 16.51
CA PRO A 218 11.23 4.63 15.31
C PRO A 218 10.04 3.71 15.60
N ARG A 219 10.19 2.76 16.52
CA ARG A 219 9.14 1.81 16.91
C ARG A 219 7.95 2.43 17.67
N GLY A 220 8.14 3.60 18.29
CA GLY A 220 7.11 4.16 19.18
C GLY A 220 6.83 3.26 20.39
N ASN A 221 5.59 3.17 20.84
CA ASN A 221 5.14 2.11 21.74
C ASN A 221 4.91 0.83 20.95
N PHE A 222 5.30 -0.30 21.51
CA PHE A 222 5.30 -1.57 20.80
C PHE A 222 5.20 -2.76 21.76
N VAL A 223 4.89 -3.92 21.19
CA VAL A 223 5.02 -5.24 21.79
C VAL A 223 5.80 -6.12 20.82
N GLU A 224 6.75 -6.88 21.35
CA GLU A 224 7.54 -7.86 20.61
C GLU A 224 7.33 -9.24 21.25
N VAL A 225 6.94 -10.23 20.44
CA VAL A 225 6.59 -11.57 20.90
C VAL A 225 7.47 -12.60 20.19
N GLN A 226 8.13 -13.46 20.96
CA GLN A 226 8.79 -14.66 20.45
C GLN A 226 7.75 -15.77 20.26
N CYS A 227 7.33 -16.02 19.01
CA CYS A 227 6.29 -16.99 18.72
C CYS A 227 6.77 -18.43 18.90
N ASP A 228 5.95 -19.24 19.58
CA ASP A 228 6.22 -20.65 19.83
C ASP A 228 6.21 -21.48 18.54
N GLY A 229 7.12 -22.46 18.45
CA GLY A 229 7.15 -23.44 17.36
C GLY A 229 7.58 -22.89 15.99
N GLN A 230 7.72 -21.58 15.82
CA GLN A 230 8.05 -20.93 14.55
C GLN A 230 9.44 -20.26 14.56
N ASN A 231 10.02 -20.04 15.76
CA ASN A 231 11.33 -19.42 15.95
C ASN A 231 11.45 -18.08 15.18
N VAL A 232 10.45 -17.22 15.36
CA VAL A 232 10.40 -15.84 14.84
C VAL A 232 10.00 -14.88 15.96
N GLN A 233 10.52 -13.66 15.89
CA GLN A 233 10.08 -12.55 16.74
C GLN A 233 9.12 -11.69 15.92
N VAL A 234 7.93 -11.41 16.46
CA VAL A 234 6.92 -10.57 15.82
C VAL A 234 6.80 -9.27 16.59
N LEU A 235 7.00 -8.17 15.88
CA LEU A 235 6.87 -6.83 16.43
C LEU A 235 5.57 -6.17 15.95
N LEU A 236 4.81 -5.59 16.87
CA LEU A 236 3.67 -4.71 16.61
C LEU A 236 3.97 -3.31 17.17
N ALA A 237 3.97 -2.29 16.32
CA ALA A 237 4.46 -0.94 16.65
C ALA A 237 3.38 0.15 16.58
N HIS A 238 3.79 1.36 16.94
CA HIS A 238 2.99 2.60 16.90
C HIS A 238 1.75 2.57 17.80
N MET A 239 1.82 1.87 18.93
CA MET A 239 0.72 1.73 19.89
C MET A 239 0.44 3.05 20.64
N GLN A 240 -0.76 3.18 21.19
CA GLN A 240 -1.18 4.39 21.92
C GLN A 240 -0.46 4.50 23.26
N GLU A 241 -0.12 5.73 23.67
CA GLU A 241 0.46 6.03 24.98
C GLU A 241 -0.38 5.40 26.12
N GLY A 242 0.28 4.66 27.00
CA GLY A 242 -0.32 4.03 28.17
C GLY A 242 -1.24 2.84 27.87
N SER A 243 -1.33 2.39 26.61
CA SER A 243 -2.28 1.35 26.22
C SER A 243 -1.74 -0.08 26.22
N VAL A 244 -0.42 -0.26 26.20
CA VAL A 244 0.18 -1.61 26.17
C VAL A 244 -0.16 -2.34 27.48
N GLN A 245 -0.70 -3.56 27.36
CA GLN A 245 -1.25 -4.34 28.46
C GLN A 245 -0.34 -5.48 28.95
N VAL A 246 0.84 -5.62 28.33
CA VAL A 246 1.81 -6.69 28.60
C VAL A 246 3.22 -6.14 28.78
N GLU A 247 4.02 -6.83 29.58
CA GLU A 247 5.41 -6.49 29.90
C GLU A 247 6.38 -7.59 29.46
N GLU A 248 7.67 -7.26 29.39
CA GLU A 248 8.73 -8.23 29.10
C GLU A 248 8.69 -9.40 30.10
N GLY A 249 8.70 -10.64 29.57
CA GLY A 249 8.61 -11.88 30.33
C GLY A 249 7.19 -12.42 30.50
N ASP A 250 6.15 -11.67 30.12
CA ASP A 250 4.78 -12.19 30.09
C ASP A 250 4.61 -13.27 29.00
N THR A 251 3.73 -14.23 29.25
CA THR A 251 3.28 -15.19 28.23
C THR A 251 1.91 -14.76 27.71
N VAL A 252 1.75 -14.78 26.39
CA VAL A 252 0.49 -14.46 25.70
C VAL A 252 0.03 -15.66 24.87
N GLU A 253 -1.28 -15.85 24.77
CA GLU A 253 -1.90 -16.74 23.79
C GLU A 253 -2.27 -15.96 22.52
N GLU A 254 -2.31 -16.65 21.38
CA GLU A 254 -2.86 -16.09 20.14
C GLU A 254 -4.26 -15.52 20.40
N GLY A 255 -4.47 -14.26 20.04
CA GLY A 255 -5.75 -13.57 20.24
C GLY A 255 -5.89 -12.86 21.60
N ASP A 256 -4.92 -12.96 22.51
CA ASP A 256 -4.94 -12.17 23.74
C ASP A 256 -4.81 -10.67 23.46
N PRO A 257 -5.56 -9.81 24.16
CA PRO A 257 -5.44 -8.36 23.99
C PRO A 257 -4.11 -7.84 24.54
N ILE A 258 -3.38 -7.05 23.74
CA ILE A 258 -2.05 -6.54 24.08
C ILE A 258 -1.98 -5.00 24.12
N GLY A 259 -3.03 -4.31 23.68
CA GLY A 259 -3.14 -2.85 23.73
C GLY A 259 -3.99 -2.29 22.60
N VAL A 260 -3.77 -1.03 22.20
CA VAL A 260 -4.51 -0.41 21.09
C VAL A 260 -3.59 0.38 20.15
N ILE A 261 -4.06 0.58 18.92
CA ILE A 261 -3.37 1.37 17.89
C ILE A 261 -3.30 2.84 18.30
N GLY A 262 -2.11 3.42 18.18
CA GLY A 262 -1.85 4.83 18.42
C GLY A 262 -1.21 5.52 17.22
N ASN A 263 -0.31 6.45 17.51
CA ASN A 263 0.53 7.14 16.55
C ASN A 263 1.88 7.59 17.16
N SER A 264 2.46 6.77 18.01
CA SER A 264 3.76 7.03 18.63
C SER A 264 4.94 6.59 17.73
N GLY A 265 6.09 7.25 17.87
CA GLY A 265 7.33 6.90 17.15
C GLY A 265 7.49 7.57 15.78
N ASN A 266 8.22 6.92 14.86
CA ASN A 266 8.47 7.47 13.52
C ASN A 266 7.39 7.03 12.52
N THR A 267 6.16 7.46 12.77
CA THR A 267 4.99 7.13 11.96
C THR A 267 4.45 8.37 11.26
N SER A 268 3.96 8.22 10.03
CA SER A 268 3.37 9.34 9.29
C SER A 268 1.90 9.61 9.64
N GLU A 269 1.20 8.65 10.24
CA GLU A 269 -0.21 8.70 10.62
C GLU A 269 -0.62 7.41 11.34
N PRO A 270 -1.75 7.38 12.10
CA PRO A 270 -2.20 6.16 12.76
C PRO A 270 -2.31 4.97 11.81
N HIS A 271 -1.54 3.93 12.09
CA HIS A 271 -1.54 2.65 11.39
C HIS A 271 -0.95 1.56 12.31
N LEU A 272 -1.19 0.30 11.98
CA LEU A 272 -0.42 -0.81 12.54
C LEU A 272 0.80 -1.02 11.66
N HIS A 273 2.00 -0.98 12.24
CA HIS A 273 3.20 -1.59 11.64
C HIS A 273 3.40 -2.95 12.29
N MET A 274 3.56 -4.00 11.47
CA MET A 274 3.93 -5.32 11.97
C MET A 274 4.97 -5.99 11.08
N HIS A 275 5.92 -6.70 11.70
CA HIS A 275 6.86 -7.56 10.97
C HIS A 275 7.27 -8.76 11.81
N ALA A 276 7.65 -9.83 11.14
CA ALA A 276 8.32 -10.97 11.73
C ALA A 276 9.80 -10.94 11.32
N GLU A 277 10.70 -11.28 12.23
CA GLU A 277 12.11 -11.43 11.93
C GLU A 277 12.71 -12.69 12.59
N ARG A 278 13.81 -13.15 12.03
CA ARG A 278 14.64 -14.22 12.56
C ARG A 278 16.10 -13.81 12.41
N ASN A 279 16.78 -13.58 13.54
CA ASN A 279 18.18 -13.15 13.58
C ASN A 279 18.44 -11.84 12.81
N GLY A 280 17.51 -10.89 12.84
CA GLY A 280 17.62 -9.60 12.16
C GLY A 280 17.31 -9.62 10.66
N GLU A 281 16.89 -10.76 10.12
CA GLU A 281 16.38 -10.89 8.74
C GLU A 281 14.85 -11.03 8.79
N GLY A 282 14.15 -10.30 7.93
CA GLY A 282 12.69 -10.32 7.85
C GLY A 282 12.18 -11.68 7.38
N VAL A 283 11.06 -12.14 7.95
CA VAL A 283 10.41 -13.40 7.57
C VAL A 283 9.03 -13.08 6.96
N PRO A 284 8.67 -13.65 5.80
CA PRO A 284 7.35 -13.44 5.22
C PRO A 284 6.26 -13.91 6.16
N MET A 285 5.16 -13.15 6.27
CA MET A 285 4.02 -13.52 7.10
C MET A 285 2.81 -13.85 6.24
N THR A 286 2.09 -14.93 6.59
CA THR A 286 0.80 -15.26 6.02
C THR A 286 -0.30 -15.19 7.06
N PHE A 287 -1.49 -14.78 6.62
CA PHE A 287 -2.68 -14.66 7.46
C PHE A 287 -3.83 -15.41 6.81
N ASN A 288 -4.26 -16.50 7.42
CA ASN A 288 -5.14 -17.49 6.80
C ASN A 288 -4.59 -17.96 5.43
N GLY A 289 -3.29 -18.25 5.36
CA GLY A 289 -2.59 -18.66 4.14
C GLY A 289 -2.43 -17.58 3.07
N ARG A 290 -2.76 -16.31 3.37
CA ARG A 290 -2.59 -15.18 2.44
C ARG A 290 -1.32 -14.41 2.75
N PHE A 291 -0.43 -14.29 1.78
CA PHE A 291 0.65 -13.31 1.79
C PHE A 291 0.09 -11.95 1.42
N LEU A 292 0.09 -11.02 2.37
CA LEU A 292 -0.57 -9.72 2.20
C LEU A 292 0.34 -8.73 1.47
N VAL A 293 -0.23 -8.11 0.44
CA VAL A 293 0.45 -7.13 -0.41
C VAL A 293 -0.29 -5.81 -0.40
N ARG A 294 0.38 -4.73 -0.79
CA ARG A 294 -0.27 -3.43 -0.96
C ARG A 294 -1.61 -3.56 -1.71
N ASN A 295 -2.61 -2.82 -1.25
CA ASN A 295 -3.98 -2.81 -1.78
C ASN A 295 -4.85 -4.02 -1.45
N ASP A 296 -4.33 -5.02 -0.74
CA ASP A 296 -5.17 -6.08 -0.19
C ASP A 296 -6.15 -5.52 0.85
N ILE A 297 -7.32 -6.15 0.89
CA ILE A 297 -8.30 -5.94 1.94
C ILE A 297 -8.39 -7.19 2.81
N VAL A 298 -8.45 -6.97 4.12
CA VAL A 298 -8.80 -7.98 5.12
C VAL A 298 -10.15 -7.58 5.71
N TRP A 299 -11.15 -8.42 5.46
CA TRP A 299 -12.53 -8.21 5.91
C TRP A 299 -12.79 -9.10 7.12
N LEU A 300 -13.01 -8.49 8.28
CA LEU A 300 -13.25 -9.22 9.53
C LEU A 300 -14.63 -8.84 10.04
N ARG A 301 -15.47 -9.88 10.18
CA ARG A 301 -16.87 -9.76 10.57
C ARG A 301 -17.08 -10.11 12.02
#